data_AF-A0AAD7H5V1-F1
#
_entry.id   AF-A0AAD7H5V1-F1
#
_cell.length_a   1.000
_cell.length_b   1.000
_cell.length_c   1.000
_cell.angle_alpha   90.00
_cell.angle_beta   90.00
_cell.angle_gamma   90.00
#
_symmetry.space_group_name_H-M   'P 1'
#
loop_
_entity.id
_entity.type
_entity.pdbx_description
1 polymer ?
#
loop_
_entity_poly.entity_id
_entity_poly.type
_entity_poly.pdbx_seq_one_letter_code
_entity_poly.pdbx_strand_id
1 'polypeptide(L)'
;MKLLLIVRVLSILCAARLGTAASCGSGGAGECVTYYSGSACEGELGDYVPTCTGNCFQYSSFSSIQVKGSPVAGTDCVAYSDENCQNEVGNSGNVKPSAVSRPSTG
;
A
#
# COMPACT_ATOMS: atom_id res chain seq x y z
N MET A 1 -30.42 -6.21 18.23
CA MET A 1 -31.10 -5.06 17.58
C MET A 1 -30.54 -4.96 16.18
N LYS A 2 -31.37 -5.14 15.14
CA LYS A 2 -30.98 -5.14 13.72
C LYS A 2 -31.03 -3.70 13.21
N LEU A 3 -29.88 -3.11 12.87
CA LEU A 3 -29.80 -1.76 12.34
C LEU A 3 -29.86 -1.83 10.80
N LEU A 4 -30.95 -1.33 10.22
CA LEU A 4 -31.17 -1.20 8.78
C LEU A 4 -30.47 0.08 8.28
N LEU A 5 -29.39 -0.05 7.52
CA LEU A 5 -28.77 1.06 6.77
C LEU A 5 -29.40 1.14 5.37
N ILE A 6 -30.29 2.12 5.19
CA ILE A 6 -30.84 2.50 3.88
C ILE A 6 -29.98 3.65 3.35
N VAL A 7 -29.12 3.36 2.36
CA VAL A 7 -28.38 4.39 1.62
C VAL A 7 -28.99 4.52 0.23
N ARG A 8 -29.47 5.73 -0.09
CA ARG A 8 -30.08 6.05 -1.38
C ARG A 8 -29.06 5.97 -2.51
N VAL A 9 -29.48 5.30 -3.58
CA VAL A 9 -28.83 5.19 -4.88
C VAL A 9 -28.61 6.58 -5.48
N LEU A 10 -27.36 7.05 -5.47
CA LEU A 10 -26.79 7.82 -6.57
C LEU A 10 -25.55 7.05 -7.03
N SER A 11 -25.79 5.96 -7.76
CA SER A 11 -24.76 5.06 -8.25
C SER A 11 -23.95 5.72 -9.37
N ILE A 12 -22.98 6.54 -9.00
CA ILE A 12 -21.79 6.70 -9.84
C ILE A 12 -21.02 5.38 -9.66
N LEU A 13 -21.18 4.46 -10.60
CA LEU A 13 -20.29 3.31 -10.76
C LEU A 13 -18.88 3.84 -11.05
N CYS A 14 -18.16 4.28 -10.02
CA CYS A 14 -16.72 4.16 -10.07
C CYS A 14 -16.46 2.69 -9.79
N ALA A 15 -16.40 1.88 -10.85
CA ALA A 15 -15.88 0.54 -10.76
C ALA A 15 -14.44 0.67 -10.27
N ALA A 16 -14.25 0.61 -8.94
CA ALA A 16 -12.95 0.34 -8.35
C ALA A 16 -12.55 -1.02 -8.90
N ARG A 17 -11.80 -1.01 -10.01
CA ARG A 17 -11.16 -2.22 -10.49
C ARG A 17 -10.16 -2.54 -9.39
N LEU A 18 -10.49 -3.54 -8.56
CA LEU A 18 -9.52 -4.25 -7.75
C LEU A 18 -8.47 -4.77 -8.73
N GLY A 19 -7.45 -3.97 -9.00
CA GLY A 19 -6.28 -4.43 -9.71
C GLY A 19 -5.65 -5.48 -8.84
N THR A 20 -5.50 -6.70 -9.35
CA THR A 20 -4.64 -7.69 -8.73
C THR A 20 -3.23 -7.14 -8.75
N ALA A 21 -2.80 -6.51 -7.66
CA ALA A 21 -1.45 -6.00 -7.56
C ALA A 21 -0.50 -7.20 -7.62
N ALA A 22 0.51 -7.11 -8.47
CA ALA A 22 1.50 -8.18 -8.62
C ALA A 22 2.30 -8.32 -7.32
N SER A 23 2.73 -9.52 -6.95
CA SER A 23 3.66 -9.70 -5.83
C SER A 23 5.07 -9.23 -6.22
N CYS A 24 5.79 -8.69 -5.24
CA CYS A 24 7.14 -8.14 -5.37
C CYS A 24 8.17 -9.19 -5.82
N GLY A 25 7.93 -10.47 -5.55
CA GLY A 25 8.79 -11.58 -5.98
C GLY A 25 8.96 -11.71 -7.49
N SER A 26 8.09 -11.08 -8.28
CA SER A 26 8.11 -11.09 -9.75
C SER A 26 8.76 -9.86 -10.37
N GLY A 27 9.28 -8.92 -9.57
CA GLY A 27 10.00 -7.74 -10.03
C GLY A 27 9.15 -6.46 -10.04
N GLY A 28 9.31 -5.66 -8.98
CA GLY A 28 9.08 -4.21 -9.03
C GLY A 28 10.39 -3.49 -9.39
N ALA A 29 10.31 -2.25 -9.88
CA ALA A 29 11.48 -1.39 -10.16
C ALA A 29 12.20 -0.90 -8.88
N GLY A 30 12.27 -1.74 -7.85
CA GLY A 30 12.65 -1.43 -6.47
C GLY A 30 11.47 -1.18 -5.54
N GLU A 31 10.26 -0.97 -6.09
CA GLU A 31 9.04 -0.58 -5.37
C GLU A 31 8.30 -1.82 -4.86
N CYS A 32 8.03 -1.86 -3.56
CA CYS A 32 7.33 -2.98 -2.93
C CYS A 32 6.69 -2.54 -1.61
N VAL A 33 5.48 -3.02 -1.33
CA VAL A 33 4.84 -2.88 -0.03
C VAL A 33 4.56 -4.26 0.52
N THR A 34 5.04 -4.54 1.73
CA THR A 34 4.78 -5.78 2.47
C THR A 34 3.93 -5.44 3.69
N TYR A 35 2.92 -6.26 3.98
CA TYR A 35 2.00 -6.04 5.09
C TYR A 35 1.99 -7.23 6.05
N TYR A 36 1.80 -6.93 7.34
CA TYR A 36 2.08 -7.84 8.44
C TYR A 36 0.94 -7.89 9.45
N SER A 37 0.81 -9.03 10.13
CA SER A 37 -0.16 -9.22 11.21
C SER A 37 0.29 -8.62 12.54
N GLY A 38 1.60 -8.53 12.79
CA GLY A 38 2.19 -7.88 13.97
C GLY A 38 2.47 -6.39 13.76
N SER A 39 2.64 -5.64 14.84
CA SER A 39 2.97 -4.20 14.80
C SER A 39 4.44 -3.92 14.48
N ALA A 40 5.33 -4.92 14.63
CA ALA A 40 6.76 -4.80 14.40
C ALA A 40 7.24 -5.47 13.10
N CYS A 41 6.41 -5.46 12.04
CA CYS A 41 6.68 -6.18 10.78
C CYS A 41 6.87 -7.70 10.97
N GLU A 42 6.12 -8.29 11.90
CA GLU A 42 6.15 -9.73 12.20
C GLU A 42 4.94 -10.43 11.57
N GLY A 43 5.12 -11.70 11.17
CA GLY A 43 4.03 -12.49 10.59
C GLY A 43 3.52 -11.90 9.28
N GLU A 44 4.38 -11.96 8.26
CA GLU A 44 4.09 -11.51 6.90
C GLU A 44 2.79 -12.14 6.37
N LEU A 45 1.89 -11.29 5.88
CA LEU A 45 0.61 -11.68 5.30
C LEU A 45 0.67 -11.71 3.78
N GLY A 46 1.51 -10.85 3.20
CA GLY A 46 1.77 -10.79 1.78
C GLY A 46 2.41 -9.47 1.38
N ASP A 47 2.60 -9.34 0.07
CA ASP A 47 3.31 -8.23 -0.54
C ASP A 47 2.70 -7.87 -1.89
N TYR A 48 2.83 -6.61 -2.28
CA TYR A 48 2.38 -6.12 -3.57
C TYR A 48 3.26 -5.01 -4.13
N VAL A 49 3.32 -4.94 -5.46
CA VAL A 49 3.94 -3.84 -6.21
C VAL A 49 2.91 -2.71 -6.34
N PRO A 50 3.19 -1.52 -5.78
CA PRO A 50 2.27 -0.39 -5.89
C PRO A 50 2.10 0.03 -7.36
N THR A 51 0.93 0.54 -7.69
CA THR A 51 0.65 1.03 -9.05
C THR A 51 0.40 2.53 -9.04
N CYS A 52 0.89 3.25 -10.04
CA CYS A 52 0.64 4.69 -10.21
C CYS A 52 -0.78 5.02 -10.69
N THR A 53 -1.66 4.02 -10.77
CA THR A 53 -3.02 4.14 -11.33
C THR A 53 -4.00 4.85 -10.39
N GLY A 54 -3.59 5.16 -9.15
CA GLY A 54 -4.43 5.86 -8.16
C GLY A 54 -5.50 4.99 -7.50
N ASN A 55 -5.39 3.66 -7.61
CA ASN A 55 -6.29 2.74 -6.92
C ASN A 55 -5.73 2.37 -5.55
N CYS A 56 -6.60 2.23 -4.55
CA CYS A 56 -6.21 1.74 -3.24
C CYS A 56 -6.16 0.22 -3.22
N PHE A 57 -5.04 -0.32 -2.73
CA PHE A 57 -4.94 -1.74 -2.41
C PHE A 57 -5.74 -2.04 -1.14
N GLN A 58 -6.55 -3.10 -1.17
CA GLN A 58 -7.40 -3.50 -0.05
C GLN A 58 -7.05 -4.90 0.41
N TYR A 59 -6.93 -5.08 1.72
CA TYR A 59 -6.74 -6.38 2.36
C TYR A 59 -7.58 -6.42 3.65
N SER A 60 -8.00 -7.62 4.06
CA SER A 60 -8.95 -7.81 5.16
C SER A 60 -8.53 -7.13 6.47
N SER A 61 -7.27 -7.30 6.87
CA SER A 61 -6.68 -6.63 8.04
C SER A 61 -5.16 -6.77 8.03
N PHE A 62 -4.46 -5.73 8.48
CA PHE A 62 -3.02 -5.73 8.77
C PHE A 62 -2.75 -4.81 9.96
N SER A 63 -1.60 -4.99 10.62
CA SER A 63 -1.19 -4.20 11.79
C SER A 63 0.00 -3.29 11.50
N SER A 64 0.85 -3.65 10.53
CA SER A 64 1.95 -2.81 10.07
C SER A 64 2.27 -3.06 8.60
N ILE A 65 2.96 -2.11 7.99
CA ILE A 65 3.45 -2.19 6.61
C ILE A 65 4.94 -1.82 6.56
N GLN A 66 5.66 -2.43 5.62
CA GLN A 66 6.99 -2.02 5.21
C GLN A 66 6.95 -1.57 3.76
N VAL A 67 7.49 -0.39 3.49
CA VAL A 67 7.51 0.19 2.14
C VAL A 67 8.96 0.25 1.67
N LYS A 68 9.20 -0.22 0.45
CA LYS A 68 10.48 -0.16 -0.25
C LYS A 68 10.31 0.68 -1.52
N GLY A 69 11.25 1.60 -1.72
CA GLY A 69 11.26 2.53 -2.83
C GLY A 69 12.06 2.10 -4.06
N SER A 70 11.71 2.67 -5.23
CA SER A 70 12.60 2.74 -6.40
C SER A 70 13.67 3.83 -6.26
N PRO A 71 14.91 3.65 -6.74
CA PRO A 71 15.90 4.72 -6.77
C PRO A 71 15.46 5.91 -7.63
N VAL A 72 14.60 5.68 -8.65
CA VAL A 72 14.20 6.72 -9.62
C VAL A 72 13.07 7.58 -9.07
N ALA A 73 11.93 6.98 -8.74
CA ALA A 73 10.71 7.70 -8.31
C ALA A 73 10.50 7.67 -6.79
N GLY A 74 11.00 6.61 -6.13
CA GLY A 74 10.67 6.31 -4.73
C GLY A 74 9.27 5.75 -4.64
N THR A 75 8.82 5.45 -3.43
CA THR A 75 7.49 4.90 -3.19
C THR A 75 6.87 5.62 -2.01
N ASP A 76 5.74 6.25 -2.26
CA ASP A 76 4.94 6.97 -1.27
C ASP A 76 3.61 6.23 -1.11
N CYS A 77 3.26 5.87 0.12
CA CYS A 77 2.10 5.08 0.44
C CYS A 77 1.32 5.73 1.58
N VAL A 78 0.02 5.88 1.37
CA VAL A 78 -0.93 6.32 2.38
C VAL A 78 -1.83 5.14 2.74
N ALA A 79 -1.90 4.82 4.03
CA ALA A 79 -2.78 3.80 4.57
C ALA A 79 -4.07 4.46 5.05
N TYR A 80 -5.20 3.80 4.79
CA TYR A 80 -6.53 4.24 5.17
C TYR A 80 -7.26 3.15 5.95
N SER A 81 -8.15 3.53 6.86
CA SER A 81 -8.99 2.57 7.62
C SER A 81 -10.26 2.14 6.90
N ASP A 82 -10.55 2.73 5.74
CA ASP A 82 -11.75 2.43 4.94
C ASP A 82 -11.41 2.11 3.48
N GLU A 83 -12.35 1.43 2.82
CA GLU A 83 -12.22 0.95 1.44
C GLU A 83 -12.27 2.08 0.40
N ASN A 84 -12.70 3.29 0.77
CA ASN A 84 -12.85 4.45 -0.12
C ASN A 84 -11.73 5.48 0.04
N CYS A 85 -10.68 5.16 0.81
CA CYS A 85 -9.49 5.99 0.98
C CYS A 85 -9.78 7.39 1.52
N GLN A 86 -10.70 7.50 2.49
CA GLN A 86 -11.10 8.80 3.06
C GLN A 86 -10.55 9.06 4.46
N ASN A 87 -10.34 8.01 5.25
CA ASN A 87 -9.88 8.07 6.62
C ASN A 87 -8.42 7.61 6.68
N GLU A 88 -7.50 8.55 6.49
CA GLU A 88 -6.06 8.30 6.58
C GLU A 88 -5.70 7.84 8.00
N VAL A 89 -4.94 6.75 8.09
CA VAL A 89 -4.35 6.25 9.34
C VAL A 89 -2.84 6.47 9.42
N GLY A 90 -2.18 6.67 8.28
CA GLY A 90 -0.76 6.99 8.25
C GLY A 90 -0.19 7.10 6.84
N ASN A 91 1.00 7.69 6.76
CA ASN A 91 1.71 7.96 5.53
C ASN A 91 3.18 7.53 5.69
N SER A 92 3.72 6.78 4.73
CA SER A 92 5.11 6.32 4.77
C SER A 92 6.13 7.41 4.42
N GLY A 93 5.67 8.49 3.79
CA GLY A 93 6.47 9.43 3.03
C GLY A 93 7.04 8.79 1.76
N ASN A 94 7.70 9.62 0.93
CA ASN A 94 8.41 9.13 -0.24
C ASN A 94 9.67 8.35 0.16
N VAL A 95 9.54 7.03 0.24
CA VAL A 95 10.64 6.12 0.53
C VAL A 95 11.48 5.95 -0.73
N LYS A 96 12.75 6.31 -0.65
CA LYS A 96 13.76 5.93 -1.64
C LYS A 96 14.56 4.76 -1.07
N PRO A 97 15.02 3.80 -1.88
CA PRO A 97 16.04 2.88 -1.41
C PRO A 97 17.23 3.77 -1.06
N SER A 98 17.67 3.72 0.20
CA SER A 98 18.87 4.44 0.61
C SER A 98 19.93 4.10 -0.43
N ALA A 99 20.36 5.09 -1.20
CA ALA A 99 21.52 4.92 -2.03
C ALA A 99 22.56 4.39 -1.05
N VAL A 100 23.07 3.18 -1.28
CA VAL A 100 24.38 2.82 -0.78
C VAL A 100 25.28 3.92 -1.34
N SER A 101 25.48 4.99 -0.58
CA SER A 101 26.67 5.80 -0.66
C SER A 101 27.77 4.85 -0.24
N ARG A 102 28.23 4.03 -1.19
CA ARG A 102 29.51 3.36 -1.08
C ARG A 102 30.48 4.50 -0.80
N PRO A 103 31.18 4.53 0.34
CA PRO A 103 32.26 5.48 0.46
C PRO A 103 33.20 5.18 -0.69
N SER A 104 33.36 6.14 -1.60
CA SER A 104 34.48 6.14 -2.52
C SER A 104 35.72 6.23 -1.64
N THR A 105 36.31 5.09 -1.30
CA THR A 105 37.68 5.04 -0.78
C THR A 105 38.57 5.67 -1.84
N GLY A 106 39.10 6.85 -1.50
CA GLY A 106 40.22 7.46 -2.21
C GLY A 106 41.49 6.64 -2.08
#